data_AF-A0A7W9YAY4-F1
#
_entry.id   AF-A0A7W9YAY4-F1
#
_cell.length_a   1.000
_cell.length_b   1.000
_cell.length_c   1.000
_cell.angle_alpha   90.00
_cell.angle_beta   90.00
_cell.angle_gamma   90.00
#
_symmetry.space_group_name_H-M   'P 1'
#
loop_
_entity.id
_entity.type
_entity.pdbx_description
1 polymer ?
#
loop_
_entity_poly.entity_id
_entity_poly.type
_entity_poly.pdbx_seq_one_letter_code
_entity_poly.pdbx_strand_id
1 'polypeptide(L)'
;MNSRTDSEFTAKLQIRETIAFETKKAEFVEKLLILTIGPNTFVDRETVYAWREAGVELIGPVLSISQISPVAVALVVGAIIDLDLDIDALILLTDQLDGLGIPAIFAGSQTGKAQTSGFCMSREREAIAAIMAALLAQHKVTKH
;
A
#
# COMPACT_ATOMS: atom_id res chain seq x y z
N MET A 1 49.11 -30.30 17.05
CA MET A 1 48.94 -28.97 16.43
C MET A 1 47.92 -29.13 15.31
N ASN A 2 46.73 -28.55 15.44
CA ASN A 2 45.76 -28.27 14.34
C ASN A 2 44.40 -27.70 14.84
N SER A 3 44.23 -27.41 16.13
CA SER A 3 42.94 -26.95 16.70
C SER A 3 42.61 -25.46 16.45
N ARG A 4 43.48 -24.69 15.81
CA ARG A 4 43.26 -23.24 15.59
C ARG A 4 42.50 -22.93 14.29
N THR A 5 42.60 -23.78 13.28
CA THR A 5 42.00 -23.53 11.95
C THR A 5 40.51 -23.85 11.91
N ASP A 6 40.05 -24.84 12.66
CA ASP A 6 38.63 -25.24 12.69
C ASP A 6 37.76 -24.18 13.40
N SER A 7 38.27 -23.63 14.50
CA SER A 7 37.54 -22.61 15.29
C SER A 7 37.31 -21.31 14.51
N GLU A 8 38.28 -20.87 13.72
CA GLU A 8 38.15 -19.67 12.88
C GLU A 8 37.20 -19.89 11.70
N PHE A 9 37.14 -21.12 11.16
CA PHE A 9 36.24 -21.47 10.06
C PHE A 9 34.78 -21.51 10.53
N THR A 10 34.49 -22.12 11.69
CA THR A 10 33.15 -22.11 12.29
C THR A 10 32.68 -20.71 12.66
N ALA A 11 33.57 -19.87 13.21
CA ALA A 11 33.23 -18.50 13.55
C ALA A 11 32.90 -17.66 12.30
N LYS A 12 33.69 -17.78 11.23
CA LYS A 12 33.42 -17.09 9.96
C LYS A 12 32.12 -17.57 9.28
N LEU A 13 31.79 -18.85 9.42
CA LEU A 13 30.54 -19.41 8.87
C LEU A 13 29.32 -18.92 9.65
N GLN A 14 29.36 -18.93 10.99
CA GLN A 14 28.30 -18.37 11.84
C GLN A 14 28.09 -16.86 11.62
N ILE A 15 29.17 -16.09 11.45
CA ILE A 15 29.06 -14.65 11.16
C ILE A 15 28.42 -14.43 9.78
N ARG A 16 28.78 -15.22 8.76
CA ARG A 16 28.16 -15.13 7.43
C ARG A 16 26.67 -15.51 7.44
N GLU A 17 26.29 -16.56 8.15
CA GLU A 17 24.89 -16.96 8.28
C GLU A 17 24.06 -15.95 9.10
N THR A 18 24.64 -15.38 10.15
CA THR A 18 24.00 -14.35 10.96
C THR A 18 23.81 -13.06 10.16
N ILE A 19 24.83 -12.61 9.42
CA ILE A 19 24.71 -11.45 8.53
C ILE A 19 23.71 -11.73 7.40
N ALA A 20 23.68 -12.93 6.82
CA ALA A 20 22.70 -13.31 5.80
C ALA A 20 21.26 -13.36 6.34
N PHE A 21 21.08 -13.73 7.60
CA PHE A 21 19.77 -13.75 8.26
C PHE A 21 19.31 -12.34 8.67
N GLU A 22 20.22 -11.50 9.16
CA GLU A 22 19.93 -10.08 9.48
C GLU A 22 19.71 -9.24 8.23
N THR A 23 20.47 -9.46 7.16
CA THR A 23 20.23 -8.80 5.86
C THR A 23 18.92 -9.25 5.22
N LYS A 24 18.51 -10.51 5.36
CA LYS A 24 17.15 -10.95 4.97
C LYS A 24 16.04 -10.31 5.79
N LYS A 25 16.27 -10.03 7.07
CA LYS A 25 15.31 -9.32 7.94
C LYS A 25 15.23 -7.82 7.61
N ALA A 26 16.33 -7.24 7.14
CA ALA A 26 16.41 -5.84 6.73
C ALA A 26 15.76 -5.55 5.34
N GLU A 27 15.42 -6.58 4.57
CA GLU A 27 14.81 -6.44 3.23
C GLU A 27 13.29 -6.67 3.20
N PHE A 28 12.65 -7.01 4.32
CA PHE A 28 11.20 -6.90 4.44
C PHE A 28 10.85 -5.52 4.98
N VAL A 29 10.97 -4.51 4.13
CA VAL A 29 10.17 -3.30 4.31
C VAL A 29 8.72 -3.79 4.28
N GLU A 30 8.01 -3.74 5.40
CA GLU A 30 6.57 -4.01 5.43
C GLU A 30 5.92 -3.11 4.39
N LYS A 31 5.52 -3.71 3.26
CA LYS A 31 4.88 -2.97 2.18
C LYS A 31 3.53 -2.50 2.68
N LEU A 32 3.26 -1.21 2.53
CA LEU A 32 1.96 -0.64 2.87
C LEU A 32 0.94 -1.13 1.85
N LEU A 33 -0.14 -1.76 2.32
CA LEU A 33 -1.22 -2.24 1.46
C LEU A 33 -2.31 -1.18 1.36
N ILE A 34 -2.66 -0.79 0.14
CA ILE A 34 -3.72 0.18 -0.14
C ILE A 34 -4.78 -0.48 -1.01
N LEU A 35 -6.04 -0.37 -0.58
CA LEU A 35 -7.17 -0.80 -1.37
C LEU A 35 -7.49 0.24 -2.44
N THR A 36 -7.68 -0.18 -3.68
CA THR A 36 -8.13 0.67 -4.79
C THR A 36 -9.55 0.24 -5.18
N ILE A 37 -10.46 1.19 -5.23
CA ILE A 37 -11.88 0.96 -5.51
C ILE A 37 -12.29 1.80 -6.71
N GLY A 38 -12.78 1.16 -7.75
CA GLY A 38 -13.09 1.78 -9.02
C GLY A 38 -13.19 0.77 -10.17
N PRO A 39 -13.48 1.23 -11.40
CA PRO A 39 -13.42 0.40 -12.59
C PRO A 39 -12.00 -0.16 -12.82
N ASN A 40 -11.90 -1.25 -13.60
CA ASN A 40 -10.61 -1.86 -13.95
C ASN A 40 -9.64 -0.91 -14.70
N THR A 41 -10.15 0.19 -15.24
CA THR A 41 -9.39 1.24 -15.93
C THR A 41 -8.88 2.34 -14.99
N PHE A 42 -9.26 2.31 -13.71
CA PHE A 42 -8.90 3.35 -12.75
C PHE A 42 -7.39 3.44 -12.51
N VAL A 43 -6.71 2.29 -12.44
CA VAL A 43 -5.27 2.19 -12.23
C VAL A 43 -4.64 1.41 -13.38
N ASP A 44 -3.74 2.06 -14.12
CA ASP A 44 -2.96 1.39 -15.16
C ASP A 44 -1.73 0.65 -14.58
N ARG A 45 -1.14 -0.25 -15.37
CA ARG A 45 0.00 -1.08 -14.94
C ARG A 45 1.23 -0.28 -14.52
N GLU A 46 1.52 0.80 -15.24
CA GLU A 46 2.68 1.65 -14.97
C GLU A 46 2.51 2.40 -13.63
N THR A 47 1.27 2.76 -13.32
CA THR A 47 0.90 3.34 -12.02
C THR A 47 1.05 2.33 -10.90
N VAL A 48 0.60 1.08 -11.08
CA VAL A 48 0.86 0.01 -10.11
C VAL A 48 2.36 -0.17 -9.87
N TYR A 49 3.17 -0.14 -10.94
CA TYR A 49 4.62 -0.29 -10.83
C TYR A 49 5.27 0.86 -10.05
N ALA A 50 4.92 2.12 -10.35
CA ALA A 50 5.43 3.29 -9.64
C ALA A 50 5.10 3.26 -8.14
N TRP A 51 3.89 2.85 -7.77
CA TRP A 51 3.48 2.70 -6.37
C TRP A 51 4.26 1.58 -5.67
N ARG A 52 4.49 0.46 -6.35
CA ARG A 52 5.30 -0.65 -5.83
C ARG A 52 6.75 -0.22 -5.60
N GLU A 53 7.34 0.56 -6.50
CA GLU A 53 8.69 1.13 -6.31
C GLU A 53 8.75 2.10 -5.14
N ALA A 54 7.64 2.78 -4.83
CA ALA A 54 7.49 3.60 -3.63
C ALA A 54 7.25 2.80 -2.34
N GLY A 55 7.25 1.45 -2.40
CA GLY A 55 7.03 0.58 -1.25
C GLY A 55 5.55 0.37 -0.88
N VAL A 56 4.63 0.73 -1.78
CA VAL A 56 3.19 0.61 -1.57
C VAL A 56 2.62 -0.43 -2.53
N GLU A 57 1.90 -1.41 -2.00
CA GLU A 57 1.27 -2.46 -2.80
C GLU A 57 -0.23 -2.16 -2.93
N LEU A 58 -0.70 -2.02 -4.17
CA LEU A 58 -2.09 -1.74 -4.47
C LEU A 58 -2.89 -3.04 -4.61
N ILE A 59 -4.03 -3.12 -3.94
CA ILE A 59 -5.00 -4.22 -4.06
C ILE A 59 -6.20 -3.71 -4.86
N GLY A 60 -6.61 -4.45 -5.89
CA GLY A 60 -7.67 -4.02 -6.81
C GLY A 60 -7.12 -3.50 -8.15
N PRO A 61 -7.86 -2.64 -8.88
CA PRO A 61 -9.13 -2.02 -8.48
C PRO A 61 -10.30 -3.01 -8.38
N VAL A 62 -11.23 -2.74 -7.46
CA VAL A 62 -12.49 -3.49 -7.28
C VAL A 62 -13.68 -2.55 -7.22
N LEU A 63 -14.89 -3.03 -7.55
CA LEU A 63 -16.11 -2.23 -7.42
C LEU A 63 -16.75 -2.36 -6.03
N SER A 64 -16.43 -3.44 -5.30
CA SER A 64 -16.96 -3.67 -3.96
C SER A 64 -15.91 -4.31 -3.06
N ILE A 65 -15.89 -3.89 -1.79
CA ILE A 65 -14.98 -4.40 -0.75
C ILE A 65 -15.20 -5.91 -0.54
N SER A 66 -16.42 -6.43 -0.77
CA SER A 66 -16.73 -7.85 -0.64
C SER A 66 -15.99 -8.74 -1.67
N GLN A 67 -15.38 -8.14 -2.70
CA GLN A 67 -14.54 -8.85 -3.67
C GLN A 67 -13.13 -9.14 -3.13
N ILE A 68 -12.75 -8.52 -2.01
CA ILE A 68 -11.46 -8.70 -1.36
C ILE A 68 -11.60 -9.62 -0.15
N SER A 69 -10.58 -10.45 0.09
CA SER A 69 -10.60 -11.34 1.24
C SER A 69 -10.59 -10.54 2.55
N PRO A 70 -11.34 -10.96 3.59
CA PRO A 70 -11.35 -10.26 4.88
C PRO A 70 -9.96 -10.12 5.51
N VAL A 71 -9.09 -11.11 5.28
CA VAL A 71 -7.68 -11.07 5.73
C VAL A 71 -6.91 -9.95 5.04
N ALA A 72 -7.09 -9.77 3.74
CA ALA A 72 -6.44 -8.67 3.02
C ALA A 72 -7.00 -7.31 3.45
N VAL A 73 -8.32 -7.20 3.64
CA VAL A 73 -8.98 -5.99 4.16
C VAL A 73 -8.41 -5.59 5.53
N ALA A 74 -8.16 -6.55 6.43
CA ALA A 74 -7.60 -6.27 7.74
C ALA A 74 -6.14 -5.74 7.71
N LEU A 75 -5.43 -5.92 6.59
CA LEU A 75 -4.04 -5.50 6.43
C LEU A 75 -3.88 -4.17 5.67
N VAL A 76 -4.95 -3.63 5.09
CA VAL A 76 -4.85 -2.36 4.36
C VAL A 76 -4.71 -1.19 5.33
N VAL A 77 -3.87 -0.23 4.98
CA VAL A 77 -3.67 1.00 5.77
C VAL A 77 -4.56 2.14 5.31
N GLY A 78 -5.28 1.96 4.20
CA GLY A 78 -6.22 2.92 3.66
C GLY A 78 -6.81 2.47 2.32
N ALA A 79 -7.78 3.23 1.84
CA ALA A 79 -8.44 3.04 0.56
C ALA A 79 -8.37 4.30 -0.32
N ILE A 80 -8.24 4.07 -1.63
CA ILE A 80 -8.35 5.10 -2.67
C ILE A 80 -9.56 4.76 -3.52
N ILE A 81 -10.53 5.67 -3.56
CA ILE A 81 -11.79 5.51 -4.26
C ILE A 81 -11.78 6.40 -5.51
N ASP A 82 -12.15 5.83 -6.66
CA ASP A 82 -12.36 6.57 -7.89
C ASP A 82 -13.51 7.57 -7.71
N LEU A 83 -13.20 8.87 -7.85
CA LEU A 83 -14.17 9.96 -7.71
C LEU A 83 -15.26 9.90 -8.80
N ASP A 84 -15.00 9.23 -9.93
CA ASP A 84 -15.94 9.12 -11.05
C ASP A 84 -17.03 8.05 -10.84
N LEU A 85 -17.04 7.36 -9.70
CA LEU A 85 -18.15 6.48 -9.31
C LEU A 85 -19.43 7.28 -9.04
N ASP A 86 -20.58 6.60 -9.13
CA ASP A 86 -21.86 7.22 -8.80
C ASP A 86 -21.93 7.65 -7.33
N ILE A 87 -22.64 8.75 -7.06
CA ILE A 87 -22.69 9.36 -5.72
C ILE A 87 -23.23 8.37 -4.67
N ASP A 88 -24.22 7.56 -5.05
CA ASP A 88 -24.81 6.57 -4.14
C ASP A 88 -23.80 5.49 -3.76
N ALA A 89 -22.98 5.02 -4.72
CA ALA A 89 -21.86 4.12 -4.48
C ALA A 89 -20.77 4.77 -3.62
N LEU A 90 -20.43 6.04 -3.87
CA LEU A 90 -19.45 6.76 -3.05
C LEU A 90 -19.87 6.82 -1.57
N ILE A 91 -21.13 7.18 -1.31
CA ILE A 91 -21.70 7.23 0.06
C ILE A 91 -21.66 5.85 0.71
N LEU A 92 -22.12 4.82 -0.01
CA LEU A 92 -22.15 3.46 0.52
C LEU A 92 -20.73 2.95 0.84
N LEU A 93 -19.76 3.23 -0.01
CA LEU A 93 -18.37 2.83 0.18
C LEU A 93 -17.75 3.55 1.37
N THR A 94 -18.02 4.84 1.56
CA THR A 94 -17.52 5.57 2.74
C THR A 94 -18.09 5.00 4.04
N ASP A 95 -19.40 4.72 4.09
CA ASP A 95 -20.02 4.13 5.28
C ASP A 95 -19.43 2.76 5.61
N GLN A 96 -19.15 1.94 4.59
CA GLN A 96 -18.53 0.63 4.75
C GLN A 96 -17.08 0.73 5.27
N LEU A 97 -16.28 1.64 4.72
CA LEU A 97 -14.88 1.82 5.12
C LEU A 97 -14.78 2.42 6.53
N ASP A 98 -15.65 3.36 6.87
CA ASP A 98 -15.77 3.92 8.20
C ASP A 98 -16.16 2.83 9.22
N GLY A 99 -17.12 1.97 8.87
CA GLY A 99 -17.49 0.80 9.68
C GLY A 99 -16.34 -0.20 9.88
N LEU A 100 -15.35 -0.20 8.98
CA LEU A 100 -14.13 -1.00 9.07
C LEU A 100 -12.94 -0.25 9.70
N GLY A 101 -13.09 1.04 10.02
CA GLY A 101 -12.01 1.89 10.51
C GLY A 101 -10.89 2.13 9.50
N ILE A 102 -11.18 2.00 8.20
CA ILE A 102 -10.20 2.15 7.12
C ILE A 102 -10.29 3.59 6.58
N PRO A 103 -9.23 4.40 6.68
CA PRO A 103 -9.24 5.75 6.14
C PRO A 103 -9.34 5.71 4.62
N ALA A 104 -10.13 6.63 4.05
CA ALA A 104 -10.40 6.67 2.63
C ALA A 104 -10.13 8.06 2.05
N ILE A 105 -9.63 8.08 0.82
CA ILE A 105 -9.54 9.30 0.01
C ILE A 105 -10.17 9.08 -1.36
N PHE A 106 -10.64 10.16 -1.96
CA PHE A 106 -11.06 10.16 -3.35
C PHE A 106 -9.93 10.63 -4.26
N ALA A 107 -9.75 9.96 -5.40
CA ALA A 107 -8.79 10.35 -6.41
C ALA A 107 -9.40 10.23 -7.81
N GLY A 108 -9.06 11.17 -8.69
CA GLY A 108 -9.40 11.06 -10.10
C GLY A 108 -8.44 10.13 -10.85
N SER A 109 -8.91 9.50 -11.92
CA SER A 109 -8.04 8.84 -12.90
C SER A 109 -7.18 9.87 -13.64
N GLN A 110 -5.94 9.50 -13.97
CA GLN A 110 -5.07 10.27 -14.87
C GLN A 110 -5.70 10.58 -16.24
N THR A 111 -6.74 9.83 -16.64
CA THR A 111 -7.35 9.91 -17.96
C THR A 111 -8.65 10.74 -18.01
N GLY A 112 -9.11 11.26 -16.87
CA GLY A 112 -10.39 11.96 -16.71
C GLY A 112 -10.30 13.49 -16.75
N LYS A 113 -11.46 14.14 -16.97
CA LYS A 113 -11.68 15.59 -17.13
C LYS A 113 -10.95 16.46 -16.09
N ALA A 114 -10.75 17.74 -16.42
CA ALA A 114 -10.17 18.79 -15.58
C ALA A 114 -10.52 18.56 -14.09
N GLN A 115 -9.51 18.14 -13.32
CA GLN A 115 -9.67 17.72 -11.94
C GLN A 115 -10.03 18.94 -11.10
N THR A 116 -11.23 18.94 -10.50
CA THR A 116 -11.74 20.06 -9.70
C THR A 116 -11.27 20.07 -8.25
N SER A 117 -10.32 19.19 -7.89
CA SER A 117 -9.38 19.22 -6.74
C SER A 117 -9.41 17.96 -5.86
N GLY A 118 -8.26 17.69 -5.24
CA GLY A 118 -8.05 16.61 -4.27
C GLY A 118 -6.75 15.86 -4.56
N PHE A 119 -6.88 14.61 -5.02
CA PHE A 119 -5.76 13.74 -5.38
C PHE A 119 -5.93 13.16 -6.79
N CYS A 120 -4.81 12.82 -7.43
CA CYS A 120 -4.77 12.16 -8.72
C CYS A 120 -4.06 10.81 -8.58
N MET A 121 -4.62 9.76 -9.17
CA MET A 121 -3.95 8.47 -9.24
C MET A 121 -2.80 8.56 -10.27
N SER A 122 -1.62 8.93 -9.79
CA SER A 122 -0.45 9.28 -10.59
C SER A 122 0.75 8.36 -10.34
N ARG A 123 1.68 8.38 -11.30
CA ARG A 123 3.02 7.79 -11.22
C ARG A 123 4.03 8.73 -10.53
N GLU A 124 3.67 10.00 -10.41
CA GLU A 124 4.52 11.04 -9.82
C GLU A 124 4.73 10.78 -8.33
N ARG A 125 5.99 10.83 -7.90
CA ARG A 125 6.37 10.53 -6.52
C ARG A 125 5.71 11.49 -5.54
N GLU A 126 5.55 12.75 -5.93
CA GLU A 126 4.90 13.81 -5.16
C GLU A 126 3.42 13.49 -4.93
N ALA A 127 2.71 13.02 -5.96
CA ALA A 127 1.31 12.62 -5.86
C ALA A 127 1.14 11.39 -4.96
N ILE A 128 2.00 10.38 -5.11
CA ILE A 128 2.03 9.20 -4.23
C ILE A 128 2.25 9.62 -2.77
N ALA A 129 3.27 10.45 -2.51
CA ALA A 129 3.60 10.91 -1.18
C ALA A 129 2.45 11.73 -0.56
N ALA A 130 1.78 12.58 -1.33
CA ALA A 130 0.65 13.37 -0.86
C ALA A 130 -0.54 12.49 -0.44
N ILE A 131 -0.88 11.47 -1.25
CA ILE A 131 -1.94 10.51 -0.92
C ILE A 131 -1.57 9.74 0.36
N MET A 132 -0.35 9.21 0.43
CA MET A 132 0.09 8.42 1.58
C MET A 132 0.11 9.26 2.87
N ALA A 133 0.56 10.52 2.79
CA ALA A 133 0.53 11.43 3.92
C ALA A 133 -0.91 11.68 4.43
N ALA A 134 -1.86 11.86 3.51
CA ALA A 134 -3.26 12.06 3.87
C ALA A 134 -3.87 10.83 4.55
N LEU A 135 -3.67 9.64 3.99
CA LEU A 135 -4.17 8.39 4.56
C LEU A 135 -3.57 8.10 5.94
N LEU A 136 -2.27 8.30 6.11
CA LEU A 136 -1.59 8.07 7.40
C LEU A 136 -1.97 9.12 8.45
N ALA A 137 -2.26 10.36 8.05
CA ALA A 137 -2.77 11.38 8.95
C ALA A 137 -4.16 11.01 9.50
N GLN A 138 -5.06 10.55 8.62
CA GLN A 138 -6.39 10.08 9.03
C GLN A 138 -6.30 8.83 9.90
N HIS A 139 -5.42 7.88 9.57
CA HIS A 139 -5.26 6.65 10.34
C HIS A 139 -4.89 6.90 11.81
N LYS A 140 -4.08 7.95 12.08
CA LYS A 140 -3.71 8.34 13.44
C LYS A 140 -4.87 8.91 14.24
N VAL A 141 -5.85 9.53 13.59
CA VAL A 141 -7.03 10.11 14.24
C VAL A 141 -8.03 9.02 14.63
N THR A 142 -8.18 7.97 13.82
CA THR A 142 -9.17 6.89 14.05
C THR A 142 -8.80 5.92 15.18
N LYS A 143 -7.55 5.95 15.67
CA LYS A 143 -7.05 5.05 16.74
C LYS A 143 -7.07 5.65 18.15
N HIS A 144 -7.65 6.84 18.33
CA HIS A 144 -7.74 7.52 19.63
C HIS A 144 -9.09 7.33 20.31
#